data_AF-A0A1N6E6X0-F1
#
_entry.id   AF-A0A1N6E6X0-F1
#
_cell.length_a   1.000
_cell.length_b   1.000
_cell.length_c   1.000
_cell.angle_alpha   90.00
_cell.angle_beta   90.00
_cell.angle_gamma   90.00
#
_symmetry.space_group_name_H-M   'P 1'
#
loop_
_entity.id
_entity.type
_entity.pdbx_description
1 polymer ?
#
loop_
_entity_poly.entity_id
_entity_poly.type
_entity_poly.pdbx_seq_one_letter_code
_entity_poly.pdbx_strand_id
1 'polypeptide(L)'
;MDTIPNGNAEQKFQEMLTKLLATPTWSEKQQIELEMARDISVEMLRLAELMRDGTVDMETCLTMLKYAKVLDFVMTTLASRRDIKPQTLRVIFKLAGLKVDEEYPG
;
A
#
# COMPACT_ATOMS: atom_id res chain seq x y z
N MET A 1 -9.30 17.59 48.93
CA MET A 1 -9.57 16.31 48.27
C MET A 1 -8.31 15.96 47.51
N ASP A 2 -7.51 15.05 48.03
CA ASP A 2 -6.31 14.58 47.34
C ASP A 2 -6.75 13.78 46.12
N THR A 3 -6.52 14.35 44.93
CA THR A 3 -6.66 13.62 43.68
C THR A 3 -5.57 12.55 43.66
N ILE A 4 -5.92 11.33 44.07
CA ILE A 4 -5.04 10.17 43.96
C ILE A 4 -4.59 10.11 42.49
N PRO A 5 -3.28 10.18 42.19
CA PRO A 5 -2.81 10.07 40.82
C PRO A 5 -3.20 8.68 40.35
N ASN A 6 -4.16 8.62 39.44
CA ASN A 6 -4.63 7.37 38.87
C ASN A 6 -3.56 6.88 37.90
N GLY A 7 -2.47 6.32 38.43
CA GLY A 7 -1.29 5.89 37.65
C GLY A 7 -1.63 4.93 36.52
N ASN A 8 -2.76 4.22 36.64
CA ASN A 8 -3.32 3.38 35.58
C ASN A 8 -3.79 4.18 34.35
N ALA A 9 -4.39 5.37 34.56
CA ALA A 9 -4.84 6.24 33.46
C ALA A 9 -3.67 6.87 32.72
N GLU A 10 -2.66 7.36 33.45
CA GLU A 10 -1.43 7.91 32.85
C GLU A 10 -0.66 6.83 32.09
N GLN A 11 -0.52 5.63 32.67
CA GLN A 11 0.17 4.52 32.03
C GLN A 11 -0.53 4.07 30.73
N LYS A 12 -1.87 3.96 30.73
CA LYS A 12 -2.64 3.65 29.51
C LYS A 12 -2.51 4.74 28.44
N PHE A 13 -2.45 6.00 28.85
CA PHE A 13 -2.25 7.11 27.92
C PHE A 13 -0.86 7.09 27.30
N GLN A 14 0.18 6.83 28.11
CA GLN A 14 1.55 6.65 27.61
C GLN A 14 1.67 5.43 26.68
N GLU A 15 1.00 4.32 26.98
CA GLU A 15 0.95 3.15 26.08
C GLU A 15 0.25 3.47 24.75
N MET A 16 -0.84 4.24 24.79
CA MET A 16 -1.55 4.68 23.60
C MET A 16 -0.67 5.63 22.76
N LEU A 17 -0.04 6.63 23.38
CA LEU A 17 0.89 7.53 22.70
C LEU A 17 2.08 6.79 22.11
N THR A 18 2.66 5.84 22.85
CA THR A 18 3.76 5.01 22.35
C THR A 18 3.34 4.21 21.12
N LYS A 19 2.14 3.61 21.11
CA LYS A 19 1.58 2.90 19.94
C LYS A 19 1.28 3.83 18.76
N LEU A 20 0.89 5.07 19.03
CA LEU A 20 0.61 6.07 18.00
C LEU A 20 1.90 6.63 17.36
N LEU A 21 2.93 6.86 18.19
CA LEU A 21 4.21 7.46 17.80
C LEU A 21 5.24 6.44 17.30
N ALA A 22 5.01 5.14 17.52
CA ALA A 22 5.89 4.11 16.99
C ALA A 22 5.96 4.20 15.45
N THR A 23 7.19 4.30 14.93
CA THR A 23 7.47 4.19 13.50
C THR A 23 6.88 2.88 12.99
N PRO A 24 5.98 2.90 11.98
CA PRO A 24 5.44 1.68 11.41
C PRO A 24 6.60 0.82 10.91
N THR A 25 6.80 -0.33 11.55
CA THR A 25 7.73 -1.33 11.05
C THR A 25 6.95 -2.18 10.06
N TRP A 26 7.22 -2.02 8.78
CA TRP A 26 6.61 -2.86 7.76
C TRP A 26 7.09 -4.29 7.95
N SER A 27 6.16 -5.24 7.91
CA SER A 27 6.57 -6.65 7.82
C SER A 27 7.23 -6.92 6.47
N GLU A 28 8.01 -7.99 6.35
CA GLU A 28 8.62 -8.44 5.09
C GLU A 28 7.60 -8.52 3.94
N LYS A 29 6.43 -9.11 4.21
CA LYS A 29 5.30 -9.11 3.28
C LYS A 29 4.87 -7.71 2.82
N GLN A 30 4.72 -6.76 3.75
CA GLN A 30 4.29 -5.39 3.43
C GLN A 30 5.37 -4.63 2.67
N GLN A 31 6.64 -4.97 2.91
CA GLN A 31 7.76 -4.45 2.14
C GLN A 31 7.70 -4.93 0.68
N ILE A 32 7.45 -6.23 0.45
CA ILE A 32 7.22 -6.77 -0.91
C ILE A 32 6.00 -6.08 -1.57
N GLU A 33 4.92 -5.81 -0.82
CA GLU A 33 3.76 -5.06 -1.33
C GLU A 33 4.12 -3.62 -1.75
N LEU A 34 4.98 -2.94 -0.98
CA LEU A 34 5.48 -1.61 -1.31
C LEU A 34 6.41 -1.63 -2.51
N GLU A 35 7.25 -2.66 -2.65
CA GLU A 35 8.14 -2.83 -3.79
C GLU A 35 7.35 -3.08 -5.08
N MET A 36 6.34 -3.95 -5.04
CA MET A 36 5.42 -4.14 -6.17
C MET A 36 4.65 -2.86 -6.50
N ALA A 37 4.20 -2.09 -5.50
CA ALA A 37 3.54 -0.80 -5.71
C ALA A 37 4.48 0.22 -6.38
N ARG A 38 5.75 0.26 -5.95
CA ARG A 38 6.78 1.10 -6.58
C ARG A 38 6.96 0.71 -8.05
N ASP A 39 7.06 -0.58 -8.34
CA ASP A 39 7.28 -1.05 -9.71
C ASP A 39 6.09 -0.68 -10.63
N ILE A 40 4.85 -0.76 -10.12
CA ILE A 40 3.66 -0.25 -10.82
C ILE A 40 3.78 1.26 -11.10
N SER A 41 4.22 2.05 -10.12
CA SER A 41 4.34 3.51 -10.28
C SER A 41 5.38 3.90 -11.35
N VAL A 42 6.46 3.12 -11.48
CA VAL A 42 7.48 3.32 -12.52
C VAL A 42 6.90 3.02 -13.91
N GLU A 43 6.15 1.92 -14.04
CA GLU A 43 5.52 1.58 -15.32
C GLU A 43 4.43 2.59 -15.70
N MET A 44 3.68 3.12 -14.73
CA MET A 44 2.74 4.21 -14.96
C MET A 44 3.42 5.47 -15.50
N LEU A 45 4.59 5.84 -14.96
CA LEU A 45 5.37 6.97 -15.49
C LEU A 45 5.79 6.70 -16.94
N ARG A 46 6.29 5.50 -17.24
CA ARG A 46 6.65 5.10 -18.61
C ARG A 46 5.45 5.19 -19.57
N LEU A 47 4.27 4.75 -19.14
CA LEU A 47 3.04 4.89 -19.94
C LEU A 47 2.66 6.36 -20.14
N ALA A 48 2.79 7.20 -19.12
CA ALA A 48 2.54 8.64 -19.24
C ALA A 48 3.48 9.32 -20.24
N GLU A 49 4.77 8.95 -20.22
CA GLU A 49 5.76 9.45 -21.18
C GLU A 49 5.44 9.01 -22.61
N LEU A 50 5.07 7.75 -22.80
CA LEU A 50 4.62 7.23 -24.09
C LEU A 50 3.38 7.99 -24.61
N MET A 51 2.42 8.26 -23.74
CA MET A 51 1.21 9.02 -24.06
C MET A 51 1.50 10.48 -24.40
N ARG A 52 2.53 11.08 -23.78
CA ARG A 52 2.95 12.47 -24.06
C ARG A 52 3.56 12.60 -25.45
N ASP A 53 4.44 11.66 -25.81
CA ASP A 53 5.28 11.77 -27.02
C ASP A 53 4.66 11.06 -28.24
N GLY A 54 3.52 10.37 -28.07
CA GLY A 54 2.88 9.54 -29.09
C GLY A 54 1.37 9.77 -29.26
N THR A 55 0.73 8.85 -30.00
CA THR A 55 -0.74 8.81 -30.10
C THR A 55 -1.30 7.99 -28.94
N VAL A 56 -2.27 8.56 -28.23
CA VAL A 56 -2.91 7.90 -27.10
C VAL A 56 -4.04 7.02 -27.60
N ASP A 57 -3.88 5.70 -27.50
CA ASP A 57 -4.97 4.76 -27.73
C ASP A 57 -5.76 4.46 -26.44
N MET A 58 -6.97 3.94 -26.63
CA MET A 58 -7.87 3.62 -25.52
C MET A 58 -7.33 2.50 -24.63
N GLU A 59 -6.55 1.57 -25.18
CA GLU A 59 -5.98 0.45 -24.44
C GLU A 59 -4.93 0.92 -23.43
N THR A 60 -4.08 1.86 -23.82
CA THR A 60 -3.08 2.52 -22.98
C THR A 60 -3.75 3.29 -21.85
N CYS A 61 -4.81 4.05 -22.15
CA CYS A 61 -5.62 4.73 -21.14
C CYS A 61 -6.24 3.76 -20.12
N LEU A 62 -6.81 2.64 -20.58
CA LEU A 62 -7.40 1.63 -19.71
C LEU A 62 -6.33 0.93 -18.86
N THR A 63 -5.15 0.69 -19.40
CA THR A 63 -4.01 0.11 -18.67
C THR A 63 -3.53 1.06 -17.58
N MET A 64 -3.34 2.33 -17.90
CA MET A 64 -3.00 3.38 -16.94
C MET A 64 -4.03 3.47 -15.80
N LEU A 65 -5.33 3.41 -16.12
CA LEU A 65 -6.40 3.42 -15.13
C LEU A 65 -6.36 2.16 -14.23
N LYS A 66 -6.13 0.98 -14.80
CA LYS A 66 -5.99 -0.26 -14.01
C LYS A 66 -4.84 -0.14 -13.03
N TYR A 67 -3.67 0.29 -13.49
CA TYR A 67 -2.48 0.45 -12.64
C TYR A 67 -2.73 1.47 -11.53
N ALA A 68 -3.34 2.61 -11.85
CA ALA A 68 -3.72 3.61 -10.85
C ALA A 68 -4.64 3.03 -9.77
N LYS A 69 -5.60 2.16 -10.15
CA LYS A 69 -6.51 1.50 -9.19
C LYS A 69 -5.82 0.46 -8.33
N VAL A 70 -4.89 -0.32 -8.88
CA VAL A 70 -4.09 -1.27 -8.09
C VAL A 70 -3.21 -0.50 -7.10
N LEU A 71 -2.52 0.54 -7.56
CA LEU A 71 -1.66 1.36 -6.71
C LEU A 71 -2.45 2.02 -5.57
N ASP A 72 -3.60 2.62 -5.87
CA ASP A 72 -4.49 3.22 -4.89
C ASP A 72 -4.96 2.21 -3.83
N PHE A 73 -5.36 1.00 -4.26
CA PHE A 73 -5.75 -0.06 -3.35
C PHE A 73 -4.62 -0.46 -2.39
N VAL A 74 -3.41 -0.71 -2.90
CA VAL A 74 -2.26 -1.12 -2.08
C VAL A 74 -1.89 -0.02 -1.10
N MET A 75 -1.69 1.20 -1.60
CA MET A 75 -1.26 2.33 -0.78
C MET A 75 -2.30 2.70 0.29
N THR A 76 -3.58 2.75 -0.07
CA THR A 76 -4.66 3.05 0.89
C THR A 76 -4.80 1.95 1.94
N THR A 77 -4.64 0.68 1.57
CA THR A 77 -4.74 -0.43 2.52
C THR A 77 -3.57 -0.41 3.50
N LEU A 78 -2.34 -0.23 3.01
CA LEU A 78 -1.15 -0.12 3.85
C LEU A 78 -1.17 1.11 4.75
N ALA A 79 -1.56 2.29 4.23
CA ALA A 79 -1.69 3.51 5.01
C ALA A 79 -2.72 3.36 6.14
N SER A 80 -3.78 2.58 5.91
CA SER A 80 -4.77 2.23 6.94
C SER A 80 -4.31 1.17 7.94
N ARG A 81 -3.04 0.73 7.87
CA ARG A 81 -2.44 -0.35 8.70
C ARG A 81 -3.23 -1.66 8.62
N ARG A 82 -3.91 -1.90 7.50
CA ARG A 82 -4.65 -3.15 7.25
C ARG A 82 -3.77 -4.12 6.48
N ASP A 83 -3.97 -5.40 6.75
CA ASP A 83 -3.32 -6.48 6.01
C ASP A 83 -4.04 -6.75 4.68
N ILE A 84 -3.29 -6.93 3.60
CA ILE A 84 -3.83 -7.38 2.31
C ILE A 84 -3.75 -8.89 2.26
N LYS A 85 -4.89 -9.58 2.11
CA LYS A 85 -4.86 -11.05 1.92
C LYS A 85 -4.05 -11.38 0.65
N PRO A 86 -3.06 -12.29 0.68
CA PRO A 86 -2.22 -12.57 -0.48
C PRO A 86 -3.00 -12.92 -1.74
N GLN A 87 -4.02 -13.76 -1.61
CA GLN A 87 -4.91 -14.12 -2.71
C GLN A 87 -5.66 -12.92 -3.32
N THR A 88 -6.04 -11.92 -2.50
CA THR A 88 -6.69 -10.71 -2.99
C THR A 88 -5.74 -9.89 -3.85
N LEU A 89 -4.50 -9.69 -3.39
CA LEU A 89 -3.49 -8.99 -4.17
C LEU A 89 -3.19 -9.72 -5.48
N ARG A 90 -3.00 -11.05 -5.43
CA ARG A 90 -2.76 -11.89 -6.63
C ARG A 90 -3.88 -11.76 -7.66
N VAL A 91 -5.13 -11.79 -7.24
CA VAL A 91 -6.28 -11.64 -8.14
C VAL A 91 -6.29 -10.24 -8.77
N ILE A 92 -6.09 -9.19 -7.97
CA ILE A 92 -6.06 -7.80 -8.46
C ILE A 92 -4.93 -7.62 -9.48
N PHE A 93 -3.73 -8.10 -9.19
CA PHE A 93 -2.57 -8.04 -10.08
C PHE A 93 -2.84 -8.80 -11.38
N LYS A 94 -3.39 -10.01 -11.30
CA LYS A 94 -3.78 -10.80 -12.46
C LYS A 94 -4.80 -10.08 -13.35
N LEU A 95 -5.82 -9.45 -12.77
CA LEU A 95 -6.83 -8.67 -13.51
C LEU A 95 -6.22 -7.43 -14.19
N ALA A 96 -5.17 -6.86 -13.61
CA ALA A 96 -4.42 -5.76 -14.18
C ALA A 96 -3.33 -6.19 -15.18
N GLY A 97 -3.06 -7.50 -15.33
CA GLY A 97 -1.96 -7.99 -16.17
C GLY A 97 -0.56 -7.82 -15.54
N LEU A 98 -0.50 -7.54 -14.24
CA LEU A 98 0.72 -7.33 -13.48
C LEU A 98 1.29 -8.66 -12.99
N LYS A 99 2.63 -8.73 -12.89
CA LYS A 99 3.33 -9.85 -12.27
C LYS A 99 3.34 -9.67 -10.75
N VAL A 100 3.10 -10.76 -10.04
CA VAL A 100 3.26 -10.81 -8.58
C VAL A 100 4.67 -11.29 -8.29
N ASP A 101 5.31 -10.70 -7.29
CA ASP A 101 6.63 -11.13 -6.81
C ASP A 101 6.62 -12.62 -6.42
N GLU A 102 7.70 -13.35 -6.74
CA GLU A 102 7.82 -14.78 -6.45
C GLU A 102 7.94 -15.06 -4.95
N GLU A 103 8.54 -14.13 -4.20
CA GLU A 103 8.69 -14.19 -2.74
C GLU A 103 7.40 -13.79 -2.02
N TYR A 104 6.41 -13.24 -2.74
CA TYR A 104 5.13 -12.89 -2.15
C TYR A 104 4.41 -14.14 -1.65
N PRO A 105 3.85 -14.14 -0.42
CA PRO A 105 3.19 -15.32 0.13
C PRO A 105 2.10 -15.92 -0.77
N GLY A 106 1.94 -17.23 -0.69
CA GLY A 106 0.85 -17.99 -1.33
C GLY A 106 -0.53 -17.62 -0.79
#